data_AF-A0A941XWD3-F1
#
_entry.id   AF-A0A941XWD3-F1
#
_cell.length_a   1.000
_cell.length_b   1.000
_cell.length_c   1.000
_cell.angle_alpha   90.00
_cell.angle_beta   90.00
_cell.angle_gamma   90.00
#
_symmetry.space_group_name_H-M   'P 1'
#
loop_
_entity.id
_entity.type
_entity.pdbx_description
1 polymer ?
#
loop_
_entity_poly.entity_id
_entity_poly.type
_entity_poly.pdbx_seq_one_letter_code
_entity_poly.pdbx_strand_id
1 'polypeptide(L)'
;MSKRVLGAIPSAYDPRDYSVRMAAGAATLPPVYTAKDVEIYDQGSIGNCVMQAISSAPHAFHGVRMGVTFGYGRWRTHSTSGMRPAEACNGFVKEGIPPMEVDGKLYEVPDAIDYAAKNAVRMLAAAKPYAGWTWARVR
;
A
#
# COMPACT_ATOMS: atom_id res chain seq x y z
N MET A 1 -7.54 17.66 20.80
CA MET A 1 -7.72 16.51 19.88
C MET A 1 -6.50 16.43 18.98
N SER A 2 -5.73 15.33 19.03
CA SER A 2 -4.63 15.10 18.10
C SER A 2 -5.19 15.01 16.67
N LYS A 3 -4.68 15.82 15.76
CA LYS A 3 -5.12 15.87 14.36
C LYS A 3 -4.67 14.56 13.70
N ARG A 4 -5.60 13.65 13.41
CA ARG A 4 -5.29 12.41 12.68
C ARG A 4 -4.66 12.79 11.33
N VAL A 5 -3.42 12.37 11.11
CA VAL A 5 -2.73 12.60 9.83
C VAL A 5 -3.22 11.56 8.86
N LEU A 6 -4.19 11.94 8.02
CA LEU A 6 -4.64 11.12 6.90
C LEU A 6 -3.83 11.50 5.65
N GLY A 7 -3.39 10.50 4.89
CA GLY A 7 -2.52 10.72 3.74
C GLY A 7 -3.06 10.21 2.41
N ALA A 8 -4.30 9.70 2.34
CA ALA A 8 -4.84 9.23 1.08
C ALA A 8 -5.18 10.40 0.14
N ILE A 9 -4.48 10.47 -0.99
CA ILE A 9 -4.73 11.47 -2.04
C ILE A 9 -5.54 10.79 -3.16
N PRO A 10 -6.66 11.37 -3.62
CA PRO A 10 -7.40 10.81 -4.74
C PRO A 10 -6.51 10.57 -5.96
N SER A 11 -6.58 9.36 -6.52
CA SER A 11 -5.87 9.02 -7.75
C SER A 11 -6.66 9.53 -8.96
N ALA A 12 -5.98 10.15 -9.93
CA ALA A 12 -6.59 10.49 -11.20
C ALA A 12 -7.19 9.26 -11.87
N TYR A 13 -8.28 9.43 -12.62
CA TYR A 13 -8.87 8.36 -13.41
C TYR A 13 -7.94 7.97 -14.56
N ASP A 14 -7.74 6.66 -14.78
CA ASP A 14 -7.07 6.11 -15.96
C ASP A 14 -8.03 5.12 -16.64
N PRO A 15 -8.39 5.31 -17.92
CA PRO A 15 -9.29 4.40 -18.63
C PRO A 15 -8.71 3.00 -18.84
N ARG A 16 -7.40 2.82 -18.66
CA ARG A 16 -6.70 1.52 -18.80
C ARG A 16 -6.73 0.70 -17.51
N ASP A 17 -7.11 1.30 -16.37
CA ASP A 17 -7.20 0.57 -15.11
C ASP A 17 -8.22 -0.56 -15.23
N TYR A 18 -7.83 -1.77 -14.82
CA TYR A 18 -8.76 -2.88 -14.68
C TYR A 18 -9.92 -2.50 -13.75
N SER A 19 -11.10 -3.05 -14.00
CA SER A 19 -12.28 -2.81 -13.17
C SER A 19 -12.89 -4.11 -12.68
N VAL A 20 -13.27 -4.15 -11.41
CA VAL A 20 -14.12 -5.20 -10.85
C VAL A 20 -15.55 -4.80 -11.12
N ARG A 21 -16.32 -5.70 -11.74
CA ARG A 21 -17.77 -5.56 -11.89
C ARG A 21 -18.44 -6.60 -11.01
N MET A 22 -19.41 -6.16 -10.22
CA MET A 22 -20.31 -7.09 -9.54
C MET A 22 -21.08 -7.86 -10.62
N ALA A 23 -20.96 -9.19 -10.61
CA ALA A 23 -21.75 -10.01 -11.52
C ALA A 23 -23.23 -9.82 -11.19
N ALA A 24 -24.02 -9.37 -12.18
CA ALA A 24 -25.46 -9.34 -12.07
C ALA A 24 -25.95 -10.79 -11.85
N GLY A 25 -26.31 -11.13 -10.61
CA GLY A 25 -26.58 -12.52 -10.20
C GLY A 25 -26.21 -12.83 -8.74
N ALA A 26 -25.40 -12.00 -8.08
CA ALA A 26 -25.27 -12.01 -6.62
C ALA A 26 -26.50 -11.34 -5.97
N ALA A 27 -27.69 -11.94 -6.18
CA ALA A 27 -28.97 -11.36 -5.78
C ALA A 27 -29.15 -11.32 -4.26
N THR A 28 -28.28 -11.97 -3.49
CA THR A 28 -28.29 -11.94 -2.02
C THR A 28 -26.87 -11.81 -1.49
N LEU A 29 -26.51 -10.60 -1.06
CA LEU A 29 -25.40 -10.41 -0.14
C LEU A 29 -25.83 -10.94 1.24
N PRO A 30 -24.92 -11.54 2.02
CA PRO A 30 -25.26 -11.92 3.38
C PRO A 30 -25.61 -10.66 4.19
N PRO A 31 -26.56 -10.74 5.14
CA PRO A 31 -26.91 -9.59 5.98
C PRO A 31 -25.74 -9.11 6.85
N VAL A 32 -24.75 -9.98 7.08
CA VAL A 32 -23.51 -9.69 7.80
C VAL A 32 -22.36 -10.38 7.08
N TYR A 33 -21.27 -9.65 6.87
CA TYR A 33 -20.01 -10.19 6.35
C TYR A 33 -18.86 -9.75 7.26
N THR A 34 -17.97 -10.67 7.58
CA THR A 34 -16.74 -10.40 8.33
C THR A 34 -15.58 -11.00 7.56
N ALA A 35 -14.66 -10.15 7.10
CA ALA A 35 -13.42 -10.61 6.50
C ALA A 35 -12.45 -11.06 7.61
N LYS A 36 -11.70 -12.13 7.37
CA LYS A 36 -10.50 -12.41 8.15
C LYS A 36 -9.47 -11.35 7.78
N ASP A 37 -9.13 -10.49 8.72
CA ASP A 37 -8.17 -9.42 8.53
C ASP A 37 -6.82 -9.77 9.17
N VAL A 38 -5.81 -9.00 8.79
CA VAL A 38 -4.51 -8.99 9.47
C VAL A 38 -4.61 -8.16 10.76
N GLU A 39 -3.54 -8.14 11.56
CA GLU A 39 -3.47 -7.25 12.73
C GLU A 39 -3.67 -5.77 12.33
N ILE A 40 -4.22 -4.98 13.26
CA ILE A 40 -4.36 -3.53 13.06
C ILE A 40 -2.99 -2.88 13.16
N TYR A 41 -2.57 -2.17 12.12
CA TYR A 41 -1.30 -1.45 12.10
C TYR A 41 -1.42 -0.05 12.72
N ASP A 42 -0.34 0.39 13.37
CA ASP A 42 -0.20 1.76 13.86
C ASP A 42 0.63 2.60 12.86
N GLN A 43 -0.01 3.61 12.27
CA GLN A 43 0.66 4.57 11.39
C GLN A 43 1.28 5.76 12.15
N GLY A 44 1.02 5.88 13.45
CA GLY A 44 1.43 7.00 14.27
C GLY A 44 0.95 8.33 13.72
N SER A 45 1.88 9.26 13.56
CA SER A 45 1.64 10.61 13.02
C SER A 45 2.13 10.79 11.57
N ILE A 46 2.15 9.70 10.79
CA ILE A 46 2.66 9.68 9.42
C ILE A 46 1.50 9.51 8.43
N GLY A 47 1.52 10.24 7.32
CA GLY A 47 0.56 10.15 6.21
C GLY A 47 0.69 8.90 5.33
N ASN A 48 1.17 7.77 5.86
CA ASN A 48 1.43 6.55 5.09
C ASN A 48 0.25 5.56 5.05
N CYS A 49 -0.97 6.01 5.40
CA CYS A 49 -2.14 5.15 5.52
C CYS A 49 -2.46 4.32 4.26
N VAL A 50 -2.13 4.82 3.06
CA VAL A 50 -2.27 4.08 1.80
C VAL A 50 -1.33 2.88 1.75
N MET A 51 -0.07 3.04 2.16
CA MET A 51 0.87 1.94 2.22
C MET A 51 0.51 0.93 3.32
N GLN A 52 0.03 1.41 4.47
CA GLN A 52 -0.49 0.52 5.53
C GLN A 52 -1.64 -0.35 4.98
N ALA A 53 -2.60 0.26 4.30
CA ALA A 53 -3.72 -0.46 3.69
C ALA A 53 -3.26 -1.46 2.61
N ILE A 54 -2.32 -1.09 1.74
CA ILE A 54 -1.86 -2.00 0.68
C ILE A 54 -1.01 -3.14 1.23
N SER A 55 -0.24 -2.90 2.30
CA SER A 55 0.59 -3.90 2.95
C SER A 55 -0.20 -5.05 3.58
N SER A 56 -1.50 -4.86 3.84
CA SER A 56 -2.35 -5.91 4.42
C SER A 56 -2.59 -7.09 3.46
N ALA A 57 -2.71 -6.83 2.15
CA ALA A 57 -2.94 -7.89 1.16
C ALA A 57 -1.80 -8.93 1.10
N PRO A 58 -0.51 -8.53 0.91
CA PRO A 58 0.60 -9.49 0.96
C PRO A 58 0.79 -10.07 2.36
N HIS A 59 0.50 -9.34 3.44
CA HIS A 59 0.56 -9.93 4.79
C HIS A 59 -0.48 -11.05 4.96
N ALA A 60 -1.72 -10.82 4.54
CA ALA A 60 -2.78 -11.83 4.62
C ALA A 60 -2.43 -13.10 3.82
N PHE A 61 -1.81 -12.93 2.64
CA PHE A 61 -1.48 -14.05 1.76
C PHE A 61 -0.21 -14.80 2.16
N HIS A 62 0.86 -14.09 2.52
CA HIS A 62 2.15 -14.71 2.84
C HIS A 62 2.37 -14.99 4.34
N GLY A 63 1.56 -14.41 5.23
CA GLY A 63 1.76 -14.50 6.68
C GLY A 63 2.99 -13.72 7.17
N VAL A 64 3.50 -12.79 6.36
CA VAL A 64 4.68 -11.97 6.70
C VAL A 64 4.27 -10.50 6.72
N ARG A 65 4.57 -9.80 7.82
CA ARG A 65 4.30 -8.36 7.91
C ARG A 65 5.24 -7.58 7.00
N MET A 66 4.65 -6.71 6.19
CA MET A 66 5.37 -5.90 5.22
C MET A 66 5.74 -4.53 5.78
N GLY A 67 6.86 -3.98 5.34
CA GLY A 67 7.23 -2.58 5.60
C GLY A 67 6.41 -1.62 4.74
N VAL A 68 6.41 -0.35 5.09
CA VAL A 68 5.57 0.66 4.41
C VAL A 68 6.36 1.87 3.91
N THR A 69 7.56 2.10 4.44
CA THR A 69 8.30 3.35 4.22
C THR A 69 8.99 3.35 2.87
N PHE A 70 9.54 2.21 2.46
CA PHE A 70 10.18 2.11 1.15
C PHE A 70 9.22 2.45 0.01
N GLY A 71 8.04 1.83 -0.02
CA GLY A 71 7.02 2.12 -1.02
C GLY A 71 6.47 3.54 -0.92
N TYR A 72 6.26 4.03 0.32
CA TYR A 72 5.79 5.40 0.59
C TYR A 72 6.72 6.47 0.01
N GLY A 73 8.04 6.25 0.12
CA GLY A 73 9.06 7.14 -0.42
C GLY A 73 9.34 6.98 -1.92
N ARG A 74 9.22 5.76 -2.46
CA ARG A 74 9.71 5.42 -3.80
C ARG A 74 8.70 5.63 -4.93
N TRP A 75 7.45 5.24 -4.74
CA TRP A 75 6.49 5.09 -5.86
C TRP A 75 5.69 6.35 -6.16
N ARG A 76 5.92 7.40 -5.38
CA ARG A 76 5.24 8.68 -5.45
C ARG A 76 5.78 9.57 -6.58
N THR A 77 4.92 10.42 -7.13
CA THR A 77 5.33 11.46 -8.10
C THR A 77 5.40 12.87 -7.52
N HIS A 78 5.21 12.99 -6.20
CA HIS A 78 5.18 14.27 -5.49
C HIS A 78 6.05 14.20 -4.22
N SER A 79 6.37 15.38 -3.67
CA SER A 79 7.26 15.54 -2.50
C SER A 79 6.52 16.00 -1.23
N THR A 80 5.19 16.10 -1.25
CA THR A 80 4.35 16.46 -0.09
C THR A 80 3.90 15.22 0.69
N SER A 81 3.39 15.35 1.91
CA SER A 81 2.84 14.21 2.68
C SER A 81 1.63 13.57 1.98
N GLY A 82 1.40 12.27 2.25
CA GLY A 82 0.34 11.47 1.67
C GLY A 82 0.76 10.68 0.43
N MET A 83 -0.12 9.85 -0.12
CA MET A 83 0.16 9.04 -1.29
C MET A 83 -1.12 8.77 -2.08
N ARG A 84 -0.98 8.64 -3.40
CA ARG A 84 -2.08 8.22 -4.26
C ARG A 84 -2.17 6.68 -4.28
N PRO A 85 -3.35 6.08 -4.02
CA PRO A 85 -3.51 4.62 -4.09
C PRO A 85 -3.02 3.99 -5.39
N ALA A 86 -3.27 4.62 -6.54
CA ALA A 86 -2.82 4.08 -7.83
C ALA A 86 -1.29 4.03 -7.96
N GLU A 87 -0.57 5.02 -7.44
CA GLU A 87 0.90 5.02 -7.43
C GLU A 87 1.43 3.87 -6.57
N ALA A 88 0.84 3.70 -5.38
CA ALA A 88 1.22 2.65 -4.46
C ALA A 88 0.93 1.25 -5.02
N CYS A 89 -0.26 1.03 -5.59
CA CYS A 89 -0.63 -0.23 -6.22
C CYS A 89 0.28 -0.54 -7.42
N ASN A 90 0.55 0.45 -8.29
CA ASN A 90 1.41 0.25 -9.46
C ASN A 90 2.86 -0.08 -9.08
N GLY A 91 3.37 0.54 -8.02
CA GLY A 91 4.69 0.21 -7.47
C GLY A 91 4.71 -1.19 -6.88
N PHE A 92 3.74 -1.52 -6.03
CA PHE A 92 3.61 -2.83 -5.39
C PHE A 92 3.55 -3.98 -6.42
N VAL A 93 2.72 -3.85 -7.45
CA VAL A 93 2.60 -4.86 -8.52
C VAL A 93 3.94 -5.16 -9.20
N LYS A 94 4.73 -4.11 -9.47
CA LYS A 94 5.98 -4.20 -10.22
C LYS A 94 7.16 -4.66 -9.38
N GLU A 95 7.26 -4.15 -8.16
CA GLU A 95 8.47 -4.24 -7.36
C GLU A 95 8.29 -5.07 -6.07
N GLY A 96 7.05 -5.35 -5.66
CA GLY A 96 6.74 -5.96 -4.37
C GLY A 96 6.91 -4.98 -3.21
N ILE A 97 6.60 -5.43 -1.99
CA ILE A 97 6.88 -4.69 -0.76
C ILE A 97 7.89 -5.50 0.07
N PRO A 98 8.99 -4.91 0.57
CA PRO A 98 9.91 -5.64 1.42
C PRO A 98 9.28 -5.93 2.80
N PRO A 99 9.65 -7.05 3.47
CA PRO A 99 9.20 -7.36 4.83
C PRO A 99 9.59 -6.29 5.84
N MET A 100 8.84 -6.19 6.94
CA MET A 100 9.10 -5.24 8.02
C MET A 100 10.45 -5.49 8.72
N GLU A 101 10.95 -6.72 8.71
CA GLU A 101 12.30 -7.04 9.19
C GLU A 101 13.41 -6.30 8.41
N VAL A 102 13.13 -5.98 7.13
CA VAL A 102 14.03 -5.28 6.21
C VAL A 102 13.72 -3.79 6.15
N ASP A 103 12.44 -3.43 6.17
CA ASP A 103 11.89 -2.07 6.13
C ASP A 103 11.10 -1.71 7.40
N GLY A 104 11.77 -1.78 8.55
CA GLY A 104 11.13 -1.62 9.87
C GLY A 104 11.04 -0.18 10.37
N LYS A 105 11.64 0.78 9.66
CA LYS A 105 11.63 2.20 10.07
C LYS A 105 10.41 2.89 9.49
N LEU A 106 9.74 3.72 10.27
CA LEU A 106 8.62 4.55 9.83
C LEU A 106 9.09 5.99 9.66
N TYR A 107 9.09 6.49 8.43
CA TYR A 107 9.46 7.88 8.13
C TYR A 107 8.30 8.62 7.45
N GLU A 108 8.16 9.90 7.80
CA GLU A 108 7.37 10.84 7.03
C GLU A 108 8.22 11.43 5.89
N VAL A 109 7.55 12.04 4.92
CA VAL A 109 8.18 12.80 3.84
C VAL A 109 8.74 14.12 4.41
N PRO A 110 9.97 14.53 4.04
CA PRO A 110 10.79 14.01 2.95
C PRO A 110 11.67 12.80 3.29
N ASP A 111 11.92 12.51 4.56
CA ASP A 111 12.88 11.47 5.00
C ASP A 111 12.60 10.08 4.39
N ALA A 112 11.33 9.73 4.17
CA ALA A 112 10.95 8.49 3.49
C ALA A 112 11.52 8.38 2.06
N ILE A 113 11.58 9.50 1.32
CA ILE A 113 12.12 9.56 -0.05
C ILE A 113 13.63 9.30 0.00
N ASP A 114 14.35 10.01 0.86
CA ASP A 114 15.80 9.88 1.00
C ASP A 114 16.18 8.46 1.47
N TYR A 115 15.43 7.93 2.42
CA TYR A 115 15.58 6.56 2.88
C TYR A 115 15.38 5.55 1.75
N ALA A 116 14.32 5.71 0.94
CA ALA A 116 14.02 4.81 -0.16
C ALA A 116 15.10 4.86 -1.24
N ALA A 117 15.59 6.05 -1.60
CA ALA A 117 16.68 6.23 -2.54
C ALA A 117 17.98 5.57 -2.05
N LYS A 118 18.36 5.83 -0.78
CA LYS A 118 19.58 5.29 -0.18
C LYS A 118 19.59 3.76 -0.06
N ASN A 119 18.42 3.13 0.12
CA ASN A 119 18.31 1.70 0.37
C ASN A 119 17.78 0.89 -0.83
N ALA A 120 17.57 1.51 -1.99
CA ALA A 120 16.82 0.92 -3.10
C ALA A 120 17.28 -0.49 -3.50
N VAL A 121 18.59 -0.71 -3.66
CA VAL A 121 19.15 -2.02 -4.06
C VAL A 121 18.75 -3.12 -3.08
N ARG A 122 18.96 -2.87 -1.78
CA ARG A 122 18.63 -3.84 -0.71
C ARG A 122 17.13 -4.08 -0.63
N MET A 123 16.32 -3.02 -0.72
CA MET A 123 14.87 -3.12 -0.61
C MET A 123 14.25 -3.86 -1.78
N LEU A 124 14.67 -3.57 -3.01
CA LEU A 124 14.17 -4.26 -4.20
C LEU A 124 14.53 -5.75 -4.19
N ALA A 125 15.74 -6.10 -3.75
CA ALA A 125 16.14 -7.49 -3.61
C ALA A 125 15.24 -8.26 -2.62
N ALA A 126 14.93 -7.64 -1.48
CA ALA A 126 14.04 -8.22 -0.46
C ALA A 126 12.56 -8.23 -0.85
N ALA A 127 12.11 -7.26 -1.67
CA ALA A 127 10.73 -7.13 -2.11
C ALA A 127 10.35 -8.08 -3.25
N LYS A 128 11.33 -8.50 -4.06
CA LYS A 128 11.14 -9.33 -5.26
C LYS A 128 10.26 -10.58 -5.04
N PRO A 129 10.36 -11.35 -3.94
CA PRO A 129 9.50 -12.51 -3.71
C PRO A 129 8.01 -12.18 -3.53
N TYR A 130 7.68 -10.92 -3.25
CA TYR A 130 6.34 -10.45 -2.93
C TYR A 130 5.70 -9.61 -4.05
N ALA A 131 6.31 -9.59 -5.25
CA ALA A 131 5.80 -8.91 -6.44
C ALA A 131 4.80 -9.80 -7.23
N GLY A 132 4.22 -9.25 -8.31
CA GLY A 132 3.39 -10.04 -9.24
C GLY A 132 1.89 -10.01 -8.95
N TRP A 133 1.42 -9.00 -8.23
CA TRP A 133 0.01 -8.79 -7.93
C TRP A 133 -0.73 -8.12 -9.08
N THR A 134 -2.05 -8.18 -9.05
CA THR A 134 -2.91 -7.38 -9.92
C THR A 134 -3.90 -6.61 -9.06
N TRP A 135 -4.17 -5.36 -9.42
CA TRP A 135 -5.19 -4.55 -8.76
C TRP A 135 -6.19 -4.03 -9.80
N ALA A 136 -7.39 -3.72 -9.32
CA ALA A 136 -8.47 -3.20 -10.14
C ALA A 136 -9.29 -2.19 -9.33
N ARG A 137 -9.91 -1.21 -10.00
CA ARG A 137 -10.85 -0.30 -9.36
C ARG A 137 -12.22 -0.93 -9.23
N VAL A 138 -12.88 -0.66 -8.12
CA VAL A 138 -14.33 -0.85 -8.04
C VAL A 138 -14.98 0.21 -8.94
N ARG A 139 -15.86 -0.21 -9.84
CA ARG A 139 -16.70 0.67 -10.68
C ARG A 139 -18.17 0.36 -10.45
#